data_AF-A0A8J6PZZ1-F1
#
_entry.id   AF-A0A8J6PZZ1-F1
#
_cell.length_a   1.000
_cell.length_b   1.000
_cell.length_c   1.000
_cell.angle_alpha   90.00
_cell.angle_beta   90.00
_cell.angle_gamma   90.00
#
_symmetry.space_group_name_H-M   'P 1'
#
loop_
_entity.id
_entity.type
_entity.pdbx_description
1 polymer ?
#
loop_
_entity_poly.entity_id
_entity_poly.type
_entity_poly.pdbx_seq_one_letter_code
_entity_poly.pdbx_strand_id
1 'polypeptide(L)'
;MTFENSAYYDRTQFFKLEKPFGTFYFGEKFILSEMIEGVHFDWNMAQDLLNNVNAFYGTKPRIAYISNRINSYSVDPHNWNKLVKHIFIIASAIVIYNDMAYLNATLEKRFSKSSIKRCTSLNEAIEWVLGLREFN
;
A
#
# COMPACT_ATOMS: atom_id res chain seq x y z
N MET A 1 0.18 13.59 4.19
CA MET A 1 0.17 14.24 2.86
C MET A 1 -0.45 13.27 1.87
N THR A 2 -1.40 13.71 1.06
CA THR A 2 -1.96 12.88 -0.02
C THR A 2 -0.95 12.71 -1.16
N PHE A 3 -1.09 11.68 -1.98
CA PHE A 3 -0.25 11.43 -3.14
C PHE A 3 -0.41 12.53 -4.19
N GLU A 4 -1.61 13.04 -4.39
CA GLU A 4 -1.90 14.18 -5.28
C GLU A 4 -1.13 15.46 -4.91
N ASN A 5 -0.85 15.65 -3.61
CA ASN A 5 -0.07 16.79 -3.13
C ASN A 5 1.44 16.49 -3.02
N SER A 6 1.89 15.33 -3.51
CA SER A 6 3.30 14.94 -3.49
C SER A 6 4.02 15.37 -4.77
N ALA A 7 5.33 15.60 -4.66
CA ALA A 7 6.18 15.90 -5.83
C ALA A 7 6.26 14.75 -6.85
N TYR A 8 5.78 13.55 -6.48
CA TYR A 8 5.77 12.37 -7.34
C TYR A 8 4.52 12.25 -8.21
N TYR A 9 3.46 13.00 -7.92
CA TYR A 9 2.22 12.93 -8.68
C TYR A 9 2.45 13.25 -10.16
N ASP A 10 3.03 14.40 -10.46
CA ASP A 10 3.27 14.81 -11.86
C ASP A 10 4.46 14.10 -12.52
N ARG A 11 5.28 13.40 -11.72
CA ARG A 11 6.53 12.76 -12.18
C ARG A 11 6.40 11.26 -12.41
N THR A 12 5.27 10.68 -12.05
CA THR A 12 5.05 9.23 -12.11
C THR A 12 3.91 8.94 -13.06
N GLN A 13 4.10 7.97 -13.95
CA GLN A 13 2.97 7.42 -14.71
C GLN A 13 2.21 6.44 -13.83
N PHE A 14 0.92 6.69 -13.62
CA PHE A 14 0.05 5.81 -12.85
C PHE A 14 -1.36 5.77 -13.43
N PHE A 15 -2.08 4.72 -13.10
CA PHE A 15 -3.53 4.62 -13.28
C PHE A 15 -4.23 4.87 -11.94
N LYS A 16 -5.17 5.82 -11.89
CA LYS A 16 -5.96 6.13 -10.70
C LYS A 16 -7.22 5.27 -10.68
N LEU A 17 -7.43 4.54 -9.59
CA LEU A 17 -8.61 3.73 -9.32
C LEU A 17 -9.32 4.27 -8.08
N GLU A 18 -10.49 4.86 -8.29
CA GLU A 18 -11.33 5.35 -7.20
C GLU A 18 -12.37 4.29 -6.80
N LYS A 19 -12.46 4.02 -5.51
CA LYS A 19 -13.42 3.08 -4.93
C LYS A 19 -14.13 3.71 -3.74
N PRO A 20 -15.34 3.24 -3.37
CA PRO A 20 -16.06 3.73 -2.19
C PRO A 20 -15.30 3.59 -0.86
N PHE A 21 -14.23 2.79 -0.83
CA PHE A 21 -13.42 2.53 0.36
C PHE A 21 -12.03 3.21 0.33
N GLY A 22 -11.63 3.80 -0.80
CA GLY A 22 -10.31 4.41 -0.93
C GLY A 22 -9.90 4.63 -2.38
N THR A 23 -8.81 5.38 -2.53
CA THR A 23 -8.19 5.65 -3.82
C THR A 23 -6.90 4.86 -3.93
N PHE A 24 -6.68 4.25 -5.10
CA PHE A 24 -5.49 3.49 -5.41
C PHE A 24 -4.80 4.07 -6.64
N TYR A 25 -3.48 4.12 -6.60
CA TYR A 25 -2.66 4.59 -7.70
C TYR A 25 -1.74 3.45 -8.12
N PHE A 26 -1.98 2.94 -9.33
CA PHE A 26 -1.24 1.83 -9.91
C PHE A 26 -0.12 2.38 -10.77
N GLY A 27 1.09 2.46 -10.20
CA GLY A 27 2.32 2.82 -10.91
C GLY A 27 3.05 1.59 -11.44
N GLU A 28 4.09 1.78 -12.25
CA GLU A 28 4.83 0.66 -12.86
C GLU A 28 5.40 -0.34 -11.83
N LYS A 29 5.99 0.16 -10.75
CA LYS A 29 6.68 -0.65 -9.74
C LYS A 29 5.91 -0.81 -8.43
N PHE A 30 4.84 -0.05 -8.24
CA PHE A 30 4.12 -0.03 -6.97
C PHE A 30 2.65 0.31 -7.10
N ILE A 31 1.88 -0.16 -6.12
CA ILE A 31 0.52 0.31 -5.85
C ILE A 31 0.59 1.20 -4.61
N LEU A 32 0.01 2.40 -4.68
CA LEU A 32 -0.19 3.27 -3.53
C LEU A 32 -1.68 3.29 -3.17
N SER A 33 -1.99 3.22 -1.88
CA SER A 33 -3.37 3.26 -1.37
C SER A 33 -3.58 4.39 -0.38
N GLU A 34 -4.72 5.05 -0.50
CA GLU A 34 -5.23 6.08 0.40
C GLU A 34 -6.67 5.72 0.78
N MET A 35 -6.83 5.16 1.97
CA MET A 35 -8.14 4.68 2.44
C MET A 35 -9.00 5.83 2.92
N ILE A 36 -10.31 5.72 2.74
CA ILE A 36 -11.29 6.66 3.33
C ILE A 36 -11.34 6.43 4.85
N GLU A 37 -11.54 7.51 5.61
CA GLU A 37 -11.64 7.46 7.07
C GLU A 37 -12.80 6.57 7.54
N GLY A 38 -12.56 5.78 8.59
CA GLY A 38 -13.55 4.91 9.20
C GLY A 38 -13.83 3.60 8.45
N VAL A 39 -13.21 3.38 7.28
CA VAL A 39 -13.40 2.14 6.51
C VAL A 39 -12.87 0.92 7.28
N HIS A 40 -13.63 -0.16 7.22
CA HIS A 40 -13.16 -1.49 7.58
C HIS A 40 -12.87 -2.28 6.30
N PHE A 41 -11.59 -2.46 5.98
CA PHE A 41 -11.17 -3.13 4.76
C PHE A 41 -11.29 -4.66 4.92
N ASP A 42 -12.38 -5.19 4.38
CA ASP A 42 -12.76 -6.60 4.46
C ASP A 42 -12.25 -7.44 3.28
N TRP A 43 -12.61 -8.73 3.27
CA TRP A 43 -12.20 -9.64 2.21
C TRP A 43 -12.86 -9.33 0.86
N ASN A 44 -14.10 -8.82 0.84
CA ASN A 44 -14.79 -8.49 -0.41
C ASN A 44 -14.10 -7.31 -1.11
N MET A 45 -13.72 -6.27 -0.36
CA MET A 45 -12.93 -5.15 -0.86
C MET A 45 -11.55 -5.61 -1.34
N ALA A 46 -10.92 -6.54 -0.62
CA ALA A 46 -9.65 -7.13 -1.05
C ALA A 46 -9.76 -7.93 -2.36
N GLN A 47 -10.86 -8.68 -2.56
CA GLN A 47 -11.12 -9.40 -3.81
C GLN A 47 -11.38 -8.46 -4.97
N ASP A 48 -12.14 -7.38 -4.76
CA ASP A 48 -12.32 -6.34 -5.78
C ASP A 48 -10.97 -5.74 -6.17
N LEU A 49 -10.15 -5.34 -5.19
CA LEU A 49 -8.81 -4.82 -5.46
C LEU A 49 -7.95 -5.84 -6.23
N LEU A 50 -7.94 -7.11 -5.81
CA LEU A 50 -7.20 -8.20 -6.49
C LEU A 50 -7.58 -8.32 -7.97
N ASN A 51 -8.87 -8.25 -8.29
CA ASN A 51 -9.33 -8.33 -9.69
C ASN A 51 -8.83 -7.15 -10.51
N ASN A 52 -8.86 -5.93 -9.96
CA ASN A 52 -8.35 -4.73 -10.63
C ASN A 52 -6.83 -4.80 -10.82
N VAL A 53 -6.09 -5.30 -9.81
CA VAL A 53 -4.63 -5.49 -9.91
C VAL A 53 -4.28 -6.51 -10.99
N ASN A 54 -4.97 -7.65 -11.03
CA ASN A 54 -4.74 -8.67 -12.06
C ASN A 54 -5.10 -8.18 -13.46
N ALA A 55 -6.14 -7.36 -13.60
CA ALA A 55 -6.53 -6.77 -14.87
C ALA A 55 -5.50 -5.75 -15.38
N PHE A 56 -4.89 -4.98 -14.46
CA PHE A 56 -3.92 -3.94 -14.83
C PHE A 56 -2.50 -4.48 -15.06
N TYR A 57 -2.00 -5.31 -14.14
CA TYR A 57 -0.61 -5.78 -14.17
C TYR A 57 -0.44 -7.21 -14.73
N GLY A 58 -1.55 -7.91 -15.01
CA GLY A 58 -1.52 -9.32 -15.39
C GLY A 58 -1.29 -10.26 -14.20
N THR A 59 -0.87 -11.48 -14.49
CA THR A 59 -0.69 -12.52 -13.46
C THR A 59 0.67 -12.42 -12.78
N LYS A 60 0.68 -12.43 -11.44
CA LYS A 60 1.89 -12.45 -10.59
C LYS A 60 2.85 -11.28 -10.83
N PRO A 61 2.38 -10.03 -10.76
CA PRO A 61 3.24 -8.90 -10.98
C PRO A 61 4.25 -8.76 -9.83
N ARG A 62 5.50 -8.44 -10.17
CA ARG A 62 6.51 -8.08 -9.18
C ARG A 62 6.33 -6.60 -8.88
N ILE A 63 5.54 -6.29 -7.86
CA ILE A 63 5.23 -4.91 -7.46
C ILE A 63 5.36 -4.74 -5.95
N ALA A 64 5.61 -3.50 -5.53
CA ALA A 64 5.58 -3.11 -4.13
C ALA A 64 4.20 -2.52 -3.78
N TYR A 65 3.90 -2.46 -2.48
CA TYR A 65 2.68 -1.82 -2.00
C TYR A 65 3.02 -0.73 -0.98
N ILE A 66 2.41 0.45 -1.16
CA ILE A 66 2.53 1.59 -0.27
C ILE A 66 1.14 1.87 0.33
N SER A 67 1.05 1.74 1.65
CA SER A 67 -0.12 2.14 2.43
C SER A 67 0.10 3.55 2.95
N ASN A 68 -0.52 4.55 2.31
CA ASN A 68 -0.45 5.93 2.76
C ASN A 68 -1.58 6.20 3.78
N ARG A 69 -1.29 6.01 5.07
CA ARG A 69 -2.31 6.10 6.14
C ARG A 69 -2.52 7.54 6.59
N ILE A 70 -3.04 8.37 5.69
CA ILE A 70 -3.47 9.74 5.99
C ILE A 70 -4.73 9.78 6.87
N ASN A 71 -5.55 8.73 6.80
CA ASN A 71 -6.80 8.58 7.55
C ASN A 71 -6.74 7.36 8.49
N SER A 72 -7.59 7.37 9.52
CA SER A 72 -7.75 6.24 10.42
C SER A 72 -8.73 5.23 9.82
N TYR A 73 -8.29 3.98 9.65
CA TYR A 73 -9.10 2.89 9.12
C TYR A 73 -8.61 1.56 9.73
N SER A 74 -9.41 0.51 9.59
CA SER A 74 -9.05 -0.83 10.07
C SER A 74 -8.89 -1.80 8.91
N VAL A 75 -7.96 -2.75 9.06
CA VAL A 75 -7.73 -3.84 8.11
C VAL A 75 -7.64 -5.14 8.88
N ASP A 76 -8.25 -6.20 8.34
CA ASP A 76 -8.03 -7.54 8.87
C ASP A 76 -6.65 -8.05 8.43
N PRO A 77 -5.71 -8.33 9.36
CA PRO A 77 -4.38 -8.84 9.02
C PRO A 77 -4.40 -10.18 8.26
N HIS A 78 -5.41 -11.03 8.49
CA HIS A 78 -5.58 -12.28 7.76
C HIS A 78 -5.90 -12.03 6.29
N ASN A 79 -6.84 -11.11 6.02
CA ASN A 79 -7.21 -10.71 4.67
C ASN A 79 -6.05 -10.06 3.94
N TRP A 80 -5.27 -9.21 4.64
CA TRP A 80 -4.06 -8.61 4.08
C TRP A 80 -3.02 -9.66 3.69
N ASN A 81 -2.71 -10.61 4.58
CA ASN A 81 -1.77 -11.70 4.31
C ASN A 81 -2.23 -12.57 3.13
N LYS A 82 -3.54 -12.80 3.02
CA LYS A 82 -4.12 -13.52 1.89
C LYS A 82 -3.93 -12.71 0.61
N LEU A 83 -4.26 -11.42 0.60
CA LEU A 83 -4.10 -10.54 -0.56
C LEU A 83 -2.64 -10.52 -1.03
N VAL A 84 -1.69 -10.18 -0.16
CA VAL A 84 -0.24 -10.11 -0.47
C VAL A 84 0.28 -11.36 -1.18
N LYS A 85 -0.17 -12.55 -0.76
CA LYS A 85 0.18 -13.82 -1.41
C LYS A 85 -0.40 -13.98 -2.81
N HIS A 86 -1.58 -13.43 -3.09
CA HIS A 86 -2.21 -13.50 -4.41
C HIS A 86 -1.61 -12.49 -5.39
N ILE A 87 -1.28 -11.27 -4.94
CA ILE A 87 -0.73 -10.21 -5.80
C ILE A 87 0.81 -10.19 -5.88
N PHE A 88 1.50 -11.18 -5.31
CA PHE A 88 2.97 -11.31 -5.37
C PHE A 88 3.71 -10.02 -4.97
N ILE A 89 3.20 -9.33 -3.95
CA ILE A 89 3.85 -8.12 -3.44
C ILE A 89 5.23 -8.50 -2.88
N ILE A 90 6.28 -7.93 -3.46
CA ILE A 90 7.66 -8.22 -3.06
C ILE A 90 8.11 -7.41 -1.85
N ALA A 91 7.45 -6.28 -1.60
CA ALA A 91 7.77 -5.38 -0.51
C ALA A 91 6.55 -4.52 -0.13
N SER A 92 6.40 -4.20 1.16
CA SER A 92 5.34 -3.31 1.61
C SER A 92 5.90 -2.17 2.47
N ALA A 93 5.42 -0.96 2.23
CA ALA A 93 5.68 0.22 3.04
C ALA A 93 4.38 0.74 3.65
N ILE A 94 4.43 1.17 4.91
CA ILE A 94 3.32 1.86 5.59
C ILE A 94 3.81 3.24 5.98
N VAL A 95 3.15 4.27 5.46
CA VAL A 95 3.39 5.66 5.85
C VAL A 95 2.51 5.98 7.04
N ILE A 96 3.12 6.41 8.13
CA ILE A 96 2.46 6.71 9.40
C ILE A 96 2.80 8.14 9.79
N TYR A 97 1.78 8.94 10.05
CA TYR A 97 1.92 10.37 10.38
C TYR A 97 1.73 10.70 11.87
N ASN A 98 1.41 9.70 12.72
CA ASN A 98 1.28 9.91 14.16
C ASN A 98 2.06 8.86 14.97
N ASP A 99 2.57 9.26 16.13
CA ASP A 99 3.46 8.45 16.97
C ASP A 99 2.75 7.28 17.67
N MET A 100 1.44 7.38 17.89
CA MET A 100 0.64 6.30 18.49
C MET A 100 0.46 5.11 17.53
N ALA A 101 0.26 5.39 16.25
CA ALA A 101 0.24 4.38 15.19
C ALA A 101 1.64 3.79 14.95
N TYR A 102 2.72 4.52 15.23
CA TYR A 102 4.08 3.97 15.23
C TYR A 102 4.27 2.92 16.33
N LEU A 103 3.76 3.17 17.54
CA LEU A 103 3.81 2.22 18.65
C LEU A 103 2.98 0.95 18.36
N ASN A 104 1.76 1.12 17.84
CA ASN A 104 0.89 0.00 17.47
C ASN A 104 1.47 -0.82 16.32
N ALA A 105 2.00 -0.16 15.29
CA ALA A 105 2.68 -0.86 14.20
C ALA A 105 3.96 -1.56 14.69
N THR A 106 4.64 -1.04 15.73
CA THR A 106 5.80 -1.68 16.42
C THR A 106 5.46 -3.04 16.98
N LEU A 107 4.30 -3.16 17.61
CA LEU A 107 3.80 -4.42 18.10
C LEU A 107 3.43 -5.35 16.92
N GLU A 108 2.74 -4.87 15.89
CA GLU A 108 2.34 -5.67 14.73
C GLU A 108 3.53 -6.25 13.93
N LYS A 109 4.64 -5.52 13.79
CA LYS A 109 5.84 -6.01 13.06
C LYS A 109 6.55 -7.15 13.79
N ARG A 110 6.42 -7.27 15.11
CA ARG A 110 6.93 -8.45 15.83
C ARG A 110 6.21 -9.73 15.43
N PHE A 111 5.00 -9.63 14.85
CA PHE A 111 4.17 -10.78 14.47
C PHE A 111 4.09 -11.03 12.95
N SER A 112 4.64 -10.14 12.13
CA SER A 112 4.66 -10.26 10.65
C SER A 112 5.97 -10.90 10.16
N LYS A 113 5.87 -12.01 9.41
CA LYS A 113 7.00 -12.64 8.70
C LYS A 113 7.39 -11.93 7.39
N SER A 114 6.64 -10.91 6.96
CA SER A 114 6.89 -10.15 5.74
C SER A 114 7.60 -8.82 6.04
N SER A 115 8.52 -8.41 5.17
CA SER A 115 9.31 -7.18 5.25
C SER A 115 8.45 -5.92 5.05
N ILE A 116 7.75 -5.51 6.11
CA ILE A 116 7.01 -4.25 6.14
C ILE A 116 7.95 -3.14 6.63
N LYS A 117 8.25 -2.17 5.77
CA LYS A 117 8.93 -0.94 6.16
C LYS A 117 7.90 0.05 6.68
N ARG A 118 8.24 0.74 7.78
CA ARG A 118 7.49 1.91 8.22
C ARG A 118 8.23 3.15 7.79
N CYS A 119 7.48 4.10 7.28
CA CYS A 119 7.96 5.37 6.80
C CYS A 119 7.21 6.49 7.53
N THR A 120 7.91 7.57 7.80
CA THR A 120 7.35 8.76 8.46
C THR A 120 6.82 9.77 7.44
N SER A 121 7.18 9.61 6.17
CA SER A 121 6.69 10.42 5.07
C SER A 121 6.41 9.57 3.82
N LEU A 122 5.57 10.12 2.94
CA LEU A 122 5.26 9.46 1.68
C LEU A 122 6.47 9.42 0.75
N ASN A 123 7.28 10.48 0.74
CA ASN A 123 8.50 10.56 -0.06
C ASN A 123 9.47 9.43 0.33
N GLU A 124 9.70 9.23 1.63
CA GLU A 124 10.56 8.16 2.14
C GLU A 124 10.09 6.77 1.67
N ALA A 125 8.77 6.53 1.66
CA ALA A 125 8.21 5.26 1.21
C ALA A 125 8.41 5.04 -0.30
N ILE A 126 8.17 6.07 -1.12
CA ILE A 126 8.34 5.99 -2.57
C ILE A 126 9.82 5.79 -2.92
N GLU A 127 10.72 6.59 -2.34
CA GLU A 127 12.17 6.46 -2.57
C GLU A 127 12.69 5.09 -2.16
N TRP A 128 12.24 4.57 -1.01
CA TRP A 128 12.64 3.23 -0.57
C TRP A 128 12.17 2.15 -1.55
N VAL A 129 10.92 2.21 -2.00
CA VAL A 129 10.36 1.27 -2.97
C VAL A 129 11.14 1.32 -4.29
N LEU A 130 11.45 2.51 -4.80
CA LEU A 130 12.21 2.67 -6.05
C LEU A 130 13.67 2.20 -5.91
N GLY A 131 14.24 2.25 -4.71
CA GLY A 131 15.59 1.80 -4.41
C GLY A 131 15.72 0.31 -4.07
N LEU A 132 14.64 -0.47 -4.11
CA LEU A 132 14.68 -1.91 -3.83
C LEU A 132 15.56 -2.64 -4.85
N ARG A 133 16.48 -3.48 -4.35
CA ARG A 133 17.37 -4.30 -5.20
C ARG A 133 16.58 -5.30 -6.02
N GLU A 134 15.39 -5.66 -5.57
CA GLU A 134 14.50 -6.57 -6.27
C GLU A 134 13.97 -6.00 -7.60
N PHE A 135 14.09 -4.68 -7.81
CA PHE A 135 13.70 -3.97 -9.04
C PHE A 135 14.88 -3.49 -9.89
N ASN A 136 16.13 -3.73 -9.47
CA ASN A 136 17.37 -3.37 -10.17
C ASN A 136 18.13 -4.63 -10.58
#